data_AF-A0AAE1B9V2-F1
#
_entry.id   AF-A0AAE1B9V2-F1
#
_cell.length_a   1.000
_cell.length_b   1.000
_cell.length_c   1.000
_cell.angle_alpha   90.00
_cell.angle_beta   90.00
_cell.angle_gamma   90.00
#
_symmetry.space_group_name_H-M   'P 1'
#
loop_
_entity.id
_entity.type
_entity.pdbx_description
1 polymer ?
#
loop_
_entity_poly.entity_id
_entity_poly.type
_entity_poly.pdbx_seq_one_letter_code
_entity_poly.pdbx_strand_id
1 'polypeptide(L)'
;MHTALTGSTLGEGHQVSRPILVEKAKDFAERVGVTGFTESTGWLDRLKSHHGIIMKRICRESAAVRRETTETCKDTVLRTMLEEFSPDDIFNVDETGLPPNTTSMLQSCD
;
A
#
# COMPACT_ATOMS: atom_id res chain seq x y z
N MET A 1 21.90 -25.30 -18.05
CA MET A 1 22.05 -23.85 -17.84
C MET A 1 20.78 -23.19 -18.36
N HIS A 2 19.76 -23.04 -17.51
CA HIS A 2 18.50 -22.41 -17.89
C HIS A 2 18.37 -21.11 -17.11
N THR A 3 18.58 -20.02 -17.83
CA THR A 3 18.30 -18.65 -17.40
C THR A 3 16.79 -18.52 -17.24
N ALA A 4 16.32 -18.07 -16.08
CA ALA A 4 14.95 -17.61 -15.89
C ALA A 4 15.00 -16.13 -15.53
N LEU A 5 14.81 -15.29 -16.56
CA LEU A 5 14.38 -13.90 -16.41
C LEU A 5 12.90 -13.88 -16.82
N THR A 6 12.03 -13.50 -15.89
CA THR A 6 11.03 -12.44 -16.07
C THR A 6 10.32 -12.27 -14.73
N GLY A 7 10.92 -11.46 -13.86
CA GLY A 7 10.17 -10.79 -12.81
C GLY A 7 9.18 -9.83 -13.45
N SER A 8 7.96 -9.84 -12.94
CA SER A 8 6.86 -8.97 -13.36
C SER A 8 7.32 -7.51 -13.35
N THR A 9 7.34 -6.86 -14.52
CA THR A 9 7.65 -5.45 -14.67
C THR A 9 6.51 -4.61 -14.09
N LEU A 10 6.59 -4.27 -12.79
CA LEU A 10 5.89 -3.11 -12.28
C LEU A 10 6.65 -1.90 -12.82
N GLY A 11 6.15 -1.32 -13.90
CA GLY A 11 6.75 -0.12 -14.50
C GLY A 11 6.99 0.94 -13.43
N GLU A 12 8.09 1.68 -13.56
CA GLU A 12 8.51 2.77 -12.67
C GLU A 12 7.44 3.88 -12.59
N GLY A 13 6.39 3.62 -11.81
CA GLY A 13 5.26 4.53 -11.64
C GLY A 13 5.66 5.68 -10.75
N HIS A 14 5.88 6.85 -11.33
CA HIS A 14 6.11 8.06 -10.57
C HIS A 14 4.85 8.45 -9.81
N GLN A 15 4.95 8.52 -8.49
CA GLN A 15 3.84 8.94 -7.64
C GLN A 15 3.63 10.46 -7.77
N VAL A 16 2.44 10.87 -8.20
CA VAL A 16 2.05 12.28 -8.31
C VAL A 16 1.02 12.60 -7.23
N SER A 17 1.24 13.69 -6.50
CA SER A 17 0.32 14.15 -5.46
C SER A 17 -0.86 14.94 -6.06
N ARG A 18 -2.03 14.90 -5.39
CA ARG A 18 -3.21 15.68 -5.80
C ARG A 18 -2.93 17.19 -5.94
N PRO A 19 -2.20 17.85 -5.01
CA PRO A 19 -1.86 19.27 -5.17
C PRO A 19 -1.11 19.58 -6.46
N ILE A 20 -0.11 18.76 -6.81
CA ILE A 20 0.68 18.93 -8.04
C ILE A 20 -0.22 18.76 -9.27
N LEU A 21 -1.12 17.77 -9.25
CA LEU A 21 -2.07 17.53 -10.34
C LEU A 21 -3.01 18.72 -10.55
N VAL A 22 -3.53 19.31 -9.46
CA VAL A 22 -4.41 20.48 -9.52
C VAL A 22 -3.66 21.71 -10.03
N GLU A 23 -2.42 21.93 -9.59
CA GLU A 23 -1.57 23.02 -10.07
C GLU A 23 -1.32 22.90 -11.57
N LYS A 24 -0.93 21.72 -12.04
CA LYS A 24 -0.72 21.49 -13.48
C LYS A 24 -2.02 21.67 -14.28
N ALA A 25 -3.17 21.26 -13.75
CA ALA A 25 -4.45 21.48 -14.41
C ALA A 25 -4.79 22.97 -14.55
N LYS A 26 -4.43 23.81 -13.57
CA LYS A 26 -4.57 25.27 -13.67
C LYS A 26 -3.65 25.85 -14.73
N ASP A 27 -2.38 25.46 -14.75
CA ASP A 27 -1.43 25.87 -15.79
C ASP A 27 -1.95 25.53 -17.19
N PHE A 28 -2.53 24.34 -17.35
CA PHE A 28 -3.13 23.92 -18.61
C PHE A 28 -4.36 24.74 -18.96
N ALA A 29 -5.27 24.98 -18.01
CA ALA A 29 -6.47 25.80 -18.22
C ALA A 29 -6.11 27.21 -18.71
N GLU A 30 -5.10 27.84 -18.11
CA GLU A 30 -4.59 29.15 -18.54
C GLU A 30 -4.05 29.11 -19.98
N ARG A 31 -3.25 28.09 -20.32
CA ARG A 31 -2.67 27.92 -21.66
C ARG A 31 -3.72 27.70 -22.75
N VAL A 32 -4.82 27.02 -22.43
CA VAL A 32 -5.91 26.77 -23.39
C VAL A 32 -7.00 27.86 -23.36
N GLY A 33 -6.83 28.91 -22.54
CA GLY A 33 -7.76 30.03 -22.46
C GLY A 33 -9.04 29.76 -21.66
N VAL A 34 -9.06 28.72 -20.83
CA VAL A 34 -10.18 28.45 -19.90
C VAL A 34 -9.99 29.31 -18.64
N THR A 35 -10.79 30.37 -18.53
CA THR A 35 -10.79 31.26 -17.37
C THR A 35 -11.61 30.68 -16.22
N GLY A 36 -11.16 30.90 -14.98
CA GLY A 36 -11.91 30.50 -13.78
C GLY A 36 -11.92 28.99 -13.51
N PHE A 37 -10.97 28.22 -14.04
CA PHE A 37 -10.85 26.81 -13.70
C PHE A 37 -10.67 26.65 -12.18
N THR A 38 -11.60 25.92 -11.58
CA THR A 38 -11.56 25.54 -10.18
C THR A 38 -11.73 24.03 -10.10
N GLU A 39 -11.02 23.42 -9.16
CA GLU A 39 -11.26 22.01 -8.88
C GLU A 39 -12.64 21.89 -8.24
N SER A 40 -13.60 21.38 -9.00
CA SER A 40 -14.89 20.97 -8.44
C SER A 40 -14.72 19.64 -7.74
N THR A 41 -15.57 19.37 -6.75
CA THR A 41 -15.57 18.12 -5.96
C THR A 41 -15.56 16.86 -6.84
N GLY A 42 -16.16 16.92 -8.04
CA GLY A 42 -16.23 15.79 -8.97
C GLY A 42 -15.26 15.83 -10.14
N TRP A 43 -14.50 16.91 -10.34
CA TRP A 43 -13.58 17.02 -11.49
C TRP A 43 -12.52 15.93 -11.45
N LEU A 44 -11.89 15.75 -10.29
CA LEU A 44 -10.82 14.79 -10.12
C LEU A 44 -11.33 13.35 -10.29
N ASP A 45 -12.54 13.03 -9.83
CA ASP A 45 -13.11 11.69 -9.98
C ASP A 45 -13.51 11.37 -11.43
N ARG A 46 -13.98 12.37 -12.17
CA ARG A 46 -14.21 12.24 -13.62
C ARG A 46 -12.90 12.02 -14.37
N LEU A 47 -11.85 12.78 -14.03
CA LEU A 47 -10.52 12.61 -14.62
C LEU A 47 -9.97 11.19 -14.38
N LYS A 48 -10.14 10.66 -13.15
CA LYS A 48 -9.76 9.29 -12.81
C LYS A 48 -10.50 8.26 -13.63
N SER A 49 -11.83 8.37 -13.70
CA SER A 49 -12.68 7.44 -14.45
C SER A 49 -12.36 7.42 -15.94
N HIS A 50 -12.14 8.61 -16.52
CA HIS A 50 -11.88 8.76 -17.95
C HIS A 50 -10.53 8.20 -18.39
N HIS A 51 -9.49 8.31 -17.54
CA HIS A 51 -8.12 7.91 -17.87
C HIS A 51 -7.62 6.68 -17.10
N GLY A 52 -8.48 6.01 -16.34
CA GLY A 52 -8.08 4.86 -15.51
C GLY A 52 -7.05 5.19 -14.43
N ILE A 53 -7.04 6.43 -13.92
CA ILE A 53 -6.07 6.86 -12.89
C ILE A 53 -6.52 6.35 -11.52
N ILE A 54 -5.67 5.57 -10.86
CA ILE A 54 -5.91 5.06 -9.51
C ILE A 54 -5.19 5.94 -8.50
N MET A 55 -5.96 6.60 -7.62
CA MET A 55 -5.39 7.38 -6.52
C MET A 55 -5.30 6.50 -5.27
N LYS A 56 -4.07 6.12 -4.90
CA LYS A 56 -3.80 5.33 -3.70
C LYS A 56 -3.44 6.26 -2.54
N ARG A 57 -4.04 6.02 -1.36
CA ARG A 57 -3.54 6.62 -0.12
C ARG A 57 -2.26 5.89 0.25
N ILE A 58 -1.13 6.58 0.22
CA ILE A 58 0.11 6.04 0.76
C ILE A 58 0.02 6.19 2.27
N CYS A 59 -0.44 5.14 2.96
CA CYS A 59 -0.26 5.03 4.40
C CYS A 59 1.20 4.65 4.65
N ARG A 60 2.04 5.62 5.04
CA ARG A 60 3.30 5.29 5.72
C ARG A 60 2.95 4.85 7.13
N GLU A 61 2.67 3.57 7.30
CA GLU A 61 2.42 2.96 8.61
C GLU A 61 3.58 3.19 9.61
N SER A 62 4.78 3.51 9.10
CA SER A 62 5.99 3.70 9.90
C SER A 62 6.15 5.06 10.58
N ALA A 63 5.31 6.06 10.31
CA ALA A 63 5.59 7.43 10.75
C ALA A 63 4.93 7.85 12.07
N ALA A 64 3.97 7.08 12.59
CA ALA A 64 3.14 7.48 13.74
C ALA A 64 3.26 6.58 14.97
N VAL A 65 4.13 5.56 14.96
CA VAL A 65 4.40 4.75 16.14
C VAL A 65 5.54 5.40 16.93
N ARG A 66 5.26 5.82 18.18
CA ARG A 66 6.31 6.25 19.10
C ARG A 66 7.27 5.09 19.32
N ARG A 67 8.56 5.34 19.09
CA ARG A 67 9.63 4.34 19.22
C ARG A 67 9.61 3.62 20.57
N GLU A 68 9.35 4.36 21.65
CA GLU A 68 9.21 3.80 23.01
C GLU A 68 8.09 2.75 23.13
N THR A 69 6.93 3.00 22.49
CA THR A 69 5.80 2.05 22.47
C THR A 69 6.12 0.82 21.61
N THR A 70 6.94 0.99 20.58
CA THR A 70 7.37 -0.12 19.71
C THR A 70 8.40 -1.01 20.40
N GLU A 71 9.39 -0.43 21.07
CA GLU A 71 10.39 -1.20 21.83
C GLU A 71 9.74 -1.95 23.00
N THR A 72 8.83 -1.30 23.75
CA THR A 72 8.13 -1.97 24.86
C THR A 72 7.30 -3.16 24.35
N CYS A 73 6.59 -2.99 23.23
CA CYS A 73 5.81 -4.05 22.61
C CYS A 73 6.68 -5.22 22.10
N LYS A 74 7.83 -4.91 21.49
CA LYS A 74 8.79 -5.92 21.03
C LYS A 74 9.47 -6.68 22.17
N ASP A 75 9.93 -5.96 23.19
CA ASP A 75 10.75 -6.57 24.23
C ASP A 75 9.94 -7.24 25.35
N THR A 76 8.72 -6.79 25.63
CA THR A 76 7.92 -7.42 26.70
C THR A 76 6.84 -8.32 26.13
N VAL A 77 5.94 -7.79 25.31
CA VAL A 77 4.76 -8.52 24.83
C VAL A 77 5.15 -9.62 23.86
N LEU A 78 5.92 -9.28 22.81
CA LEU A 78 6.32 -10.26 21.79
C LEU A 78 7.26 -11.33 22.36
N ARG A 79 8.23 -10.97 23.22
CA ARG A 79 9.11 -11.98 23.86
C ARG A 79 8.33 -12.94 24.74
N THR A 80 7.44 -12.43 25.61
CA THR A 80 6.61 -13.28 26.48
C THR A 80 5.74 -14.24 25.67
N MET A 81 5.17 -13.77 24.56
CA MET A 81 4.35 -14.62 23.68
C MET A 81 5.17 -15.69 22.95
N LEU A 82 6.43 -15.39 22.59
CA LEU A 82 7.31 -16.33 21.86
C LEU A 82 8.01 -17.33 22.78
N GLU A 83 8.07 -17.11 24.09
CA GLU A 83 8.63 -18.06 25.07
C GLU A 83 7.87 -19.40 25.11
N GLU A 84 6.60 -19.39 24.71
CA GLU A 84 5.75 -20.59 24.66
C GLU A 84 5.94 -21.41 23.36
N PHE A 85 6.70 -20.90 22.39
CA PHE A 85 6.92 -21.53 21.08
C PHE A 85 8.39 -21.93 20.89
N SER A 86 8.62 -23.05 20.21
CA SER A 86 9.97 -23.41 19.77
C SER A 86 10.44 -22.39 18.71
N PRO A 87 11.75 -22.08 18.62
CA PRO A 87 12.28 -21.28 17.51
C PRO A 87 11.90 -21.82 16.12
N ASP A 88 11.71 -23.13 16.00
CA ASP A 88 11.29 -23.80 14.75
C ASP A 88 9.81 -23.52 14.39
N ASP A 89 9.00 -23.05 15.35
CA ASP A 89 7.58 -22.71 15.17
C ASP A 89 7.38 -21.20 14.90
N ILE A 90 8.46 -20.40 14.86
CA ILE A 90 8.40 -18.95 14.62
C ILE A 90 8.63 -18.66 13.14
N PHE A 91 7.54 -18.40 12.41
CA PHE A 91 7.60 -18.07 10.98
C PHE A 91 7.40 -16.57 10.74
N ASN A 92 8.24 -15.96 9.88
CA ASN A 92 8.02 -14.59 9.41
C ASN A 92 6.93 -14.57 8.33
N VAL A 93 5.79 -13.97 8.62
CA VAL A 93 4.67 -13.78 7.67
C VAL A 93 4.59 -12.29 7.32
N ASP A 94 5.64 -11.74 6.70
CA ASP A 94 5.58 -10.36 6.19
C ASP A 94 5.01 -10.29 4.76
N GLU A 95 5.00 -11.41 4.05
CA GLU A 95 4.52 -11.48 2.67
C GLU A 95 3.78 -12.80 2.40
N THR A 96 2.57 -12.98 2.93
CA THR A 96 1.70 -14.07 2.46
C THR A 96 0.28 -13.56 2.29
N GLY A 97 -0.01 -13.11 1.07
CA GLY A 97 -1.39 -12.98 0.61
C GLY A 97 -2.03 -14.36 0.61
N LEU A 98 -2.88 -14.62 1.60
CA LEU A 98 -3.74 -15.81 1.62
C LEU A 98 -4.61 -15.80 0.35
N PRO A 99 -4.50 -16.79 -0.55
CA PRO A 99 -5.47 -16.95 -1.61
C PRO A 99 -6.83 -17.37 -1.01
N PRO A 100 -7.96 -16.86 -1.49
CA PRO A 100 -9.29 -17.04 -0.88
C PRO A 100 -9.88 -18.46 -0.97
N ASN A 101 -9.10 -19.47 -1.35
CA ASN A 101 -9.59 -20.84 -1.59
C ASN A 101 -8.88 -21.94 -0.79
N THR A 102 -8.10 -21.63 0.24
CA THR A 102 -7.69 -22.64 1.22
C THR A 102 -8.83 -22.92 2.21
N THR A 103 -9.75 -23.77 1.79
CA THR A 103 -10.67 -24.49 2.67
C THR A 103 -9.88 -25.21 3.77
N SER A 104 -10.22 -24.89 5.02
CA SER A 104 -9.92 -25.58 6.28
C SER A 104 -8.95 -26.77 6.22
N MET A 105 -7.74 -26.58 6.75
CA MET A 105 -6.90 -27.68 7.27
C MET A 105 -6.99 -27.75 8.81
N LEU A 106 -8.14 -27.39 9.38
CA LEU A 106 -8.54 -27.88 10.71
C LEU A 106 -9.61 -28.94 10.46
N GLN A 107 -9.16 -30.11 10.02
CA GLN A 107 -9.95 -31.33 10.06
C GLN A 107 -9.59 -32.04 11.36
N SER A 108 -10.62 -32.17 12.21
CA SER A 108 -10.79 -33.03 13.39
C SER A 108 -9.56 -33.71 14.00
N CYS A 109 -9.25 -33.34 15.25
CA CYS A 109 -8.87 -34.35 16.23
C CYS A 109 -10.15 -34.85 16.89
N ASP A 110 -10.53 -36.10 16.60
CA ASP A 110 -11.11 -36.98 17.64
C ASP A 110 -10.00 -37.37 18.63
#